data_AF-A0A7S3E1X8-F1
#
_entry.id   AF-A0A7S3E1X8-F1
#
_cell.length_a   1.000
_cell.length_b   1.000
_cell.length_c   1.000
_cell.angle_alpha   90.00
_cell.angle_beta   90.00
_cell.angle_gamma   90.00
#
_symmetry.space_group_name_H-M   'P 1'
#
loop_
_entity.id
_entity.type
_entity.pdbx_description
1 polymer ?
#
loop_
_entity_poly.entity_id
_entity_poly.type
_entity_poly.pdbx_seq_one_letter_code
_entity_poly.pdbx_strand_id
1 'polypeptide(L)'
;MNSHSSAATGVSATPSSEFVADTSAGKLMDMRLHQEMPCDGACAIYSSVASQGWVLACSQLEEGGFRDKPGKARDLYHTCYALSGLSAAQHFRTSDDSAPAISYFGTPLLERTDVMLNILESKAEFARAWVARNPM
;
A
#
# COMPACT_ATOMS: atom_id res chain seq x y z
N MET A 1 -35.60 38.11 -23.72
CA MET A 1 -35.04 39.47 -23.59
C MET A 1 -34.73 39.70 -22.12
N ASN A 2 -33.44 39.93 -21.84
CA ASN A 2 -32.78 40.43 -20.62
C ASN A 2 -32.84 39.54 -19.35
N SER A 3 -31.78 38.84 -18.96
CA SER A 3 -30.43 39.25 -18.48
C SER A 3 -30.41 39.55 -16.98
N HIS A 4 -29.68 38.75 -16.20
CA HIS A 4 -28.75 39.24 -15.17
C HIS A 4 -27.68 38.17 -14.88
N SER A 5 -26.43 38.65 -14.86
CA SER A 5 -25.16 37.99 -14.65
C SER A 5 -24.79 37.97 -13.16
N SER A 6 -24.02 36.97 -12.71
CA SER A 6 -22.89 37.24 -11.80
C SER A 6 -21.86 36.11 -11.84
N ALA A 7 -20.60 36.53 -11.87
CA ALA A 7 -19.39 35.72 -11.93
C ALA A 7 -18.84 35.46 -10.52
N ALA A 8 -18.11 34.35 -10.34
CA ALA A 8 -17.06 34.20 -9.33
C ALA A 8 -16.09 33.09 -9.74
N THR A 9 -14.99 33.48 -10.40
CA THR A 9 -13.59 33.35 -9.94
C THR A 9 -13.04 31.93 -9.83
N GLY A 10 -12.17 31.60 -10.79
CA GLY A 10 -11.32 30.41 -10.73
C GLY A 10 -10.16 30.56 -9.76
N VAL A 11 -9.63 29.41 -9.33
CA VAL A 11 -8.26 29.26 -8.85
C VAL A 11 -7.71 27.99 -9.49
N SER A 12 -6.87 28.18 -10.50
CA SER A 12 -5.97 27.16 -11.04
C SER A 12 -4.81 26.98 -10.06
N ALA A 13 -4.74 25.84 -9.38
CA ALA A 13 -3.54 25.46 -8.65
C ALA A 13 -2.68 24.58 -9.57
N THR A 14 -1.70 25.20 -10.23
CA THR A 14 -0.56 24.46 -10.79
C THR A 14 0.42 24.15 -9.65
N PRO A 15 0.83 22.91 -9.41
CA PRO A 15 2.07 22.67 -8.69
C PRO A 15 3.21 22.72 -9.70
N SER A 16 3.88 23.87 -9.75
CA SER A 16 5.21 24.01 -10.32
C SER A 16 6.24 23.47 -9.32
N SER A 17 6.92 22.39 -9.66
CA SER A 17 8.39 22.29 -9.64
C SER A 17 8.80 20.83 -9.81
N GLU A 18 9.76 20.65 -10.71
CA GLU A 18 10.30 19.37 -11.15
C GLU A 18 10.82 18.53 -9.99
N PHE A 19 10.33 17.29 -9.89
CA PHE A 19 10.88 16.28 -8.99
C PHE A 19 12.15 15.70 -9.63
N VAL A 20 13.30 16.23 -9.22
CA VAL A 20 14.60 15.60 -9.46
C VAL A 20 14.83 14.58 -8.33
N ALA A 21 14.88 13.30 -8.68
CA ALA A 21 15.21 12.22 -7.77
C ALA A 21 16.72 12.26 -7.45
N ASP A 22 17.06 12.64 -6.22
CA ASP A 22 18.43 12.53 -5.68
C ASP A 22 18.50 11.34 -4.72
N THR A 23 19.27 10.34 -5.12
CA THR A 23 19.52 9.05 -4.49
C THR A 23 20.54 9.16 -3.35
N SER A 24 20.17 9.84 -2.28
CA SER A 24 20.92 9.74 -1.03
C SER A 24 19.99 9.50 0.15
N ALA A 25 20.37 8.54 1.00
CA ALA A 25 19.62 7.97 2.12
C ALA A 25 19.16 8.99 3.21
N GLY A 26 19.31 10.30 2.98
CA GLY A 26 19.00 11.37 3.91
C GLY A 26 17.56 11.89 3.92
N LYS A 27 16.68 11.46 2.99
CA LYS A 27 15.27 11.90 2.95
C LYS A 27 14.27 10.99 3.68
N LEU A 28 14.74 9.97 4.40
CA LEU A 28 13.86 8.98 5.03
C LEU A 28 13.03 9.50 6.21
N MET A 29 13.37 10.68 6.75
CA MET A 29 12.80 11.17 8.02
C MET A 29 11.61 12.13 7.87
N ASP A 30 11.22 12.52 6.66
CA ASP A 30 10.01 13.34 6.42
C ASP A 30 8.85 12.51 5.81
N MET A 31 8.85 11.19 6.04
CA MET A 31 7.60 10.46 6.02
C MET A 31 6.80 10.95 7.22
N ARG A 32 5.80 11.81 6.98
CA ARG A 32 4.83 12.25 7.98
C ARG A 32 4.08 11.04 8.56
N LEU A 33 4.71 10.35 9.49
CA LEU A 33 4.16 9.27 10.32
C LEU A 33 3.10 9.78 11.31
N HIS A 34 2.88 11.10 11.37
CA HIS A 34 1.96 11.79 12.27
C HIS A 34 0.57 12.04 11.68
N GLN A 35 0.14 11.33 10.63
CA GLN A 35 -1.28 11.34 10.29
C GLN A 35 -2.01 10.54 11.38
N GLU A 36 -2.60 11.23 12.36
CA GLU A 36 -3.51 10.61 13.32
C GLU A 36 -4.67 9.98 12.54
N MET A 37 -4.70 8.64 12.50
CA MET A 37 -5.76 7.90 11.86
C MET A 37 -6.92 7.78 12.87
N PRO A 38 -8.18 8.04 12.46
CA PRO A 38 -9.33 7.84 13.33
C PRO A 38 -9.38 6.36 13.73
N CYS A 39 -9.22 6.06 15.02
CA CYS A 39 -9.46 4.72 15.52
C CYS A 39 -10.97 4.51 15.65
N ASP A 40 -11.63 4.04 14.60
CA ASP A 40 -13.04 3.62 14.62
C ASP A 40 -13.21 2.30 15.40
N GLY A 41 -12.80 2.29 16.67
CA GLY A 41 -13.08 1.23 17.64
C GLY A 41 -12.28 -0.07 17.52
N ALA A 42 -11.66 -0.36 16.38
CA ALA A 42 -10.74 -1.50 16.23
C ALA A 42 -9.29 -1.01 16.20
N CYS A 43 -8.61 -1.14 17.34
CA CYS A 43 -7.22 -0.79 17.48
C CYS A 43 -6.37 -1.78 16.65
N ALA A 44 -5.68 -1.26 15.63
CA ALA A 44 -4.77 -2.07 14.82
C ALA A 44 -3.67 -2.66 15.71
N ILE A 45 -3.42 -3.98 15.64
CA ILE A 45 -2.37 -4.62 16.45
C ILE A 45 -0.95 -4.25 15.97
N TYR A 46 -0.82 -3.60 14.81
CA TYR A 46 0.41 -3.01 14.27
C TYR A 46 0.09 -1.80 13.39
N SER A 47 1.09 -0.96 13.11
CA SER A 47 0.93 0.18 12.19
C SER A 47 1.05 -0.27 10.73
N SER A 48 -0.07 -0.30 10.02
CA SER A 48 -0.10 -0.60 8.58
C SER A 48 0.64 0.47 7.77
N VAL A 49 0.46 1.74 8.08
CA VAL A 49 1.15 2.88 7.44
C VAL A 49 2.66 2.74 7.53
N ALA A 50 3.19 2.51 8.74
CA ALA A 50 4.63 2.38 8.95
C ALA A 50 5.19 1.14 8.23
N SER A 51 4.43 0.05 8.17
CA SER A 51 4.82 -1.17 7.48
C SER A 51 4.93 -0.96 5.96
N GLN A 52 3.93 -0.31 5.35
CA GLN A 52 3.98 0.06 3.92
C GLN A 52 5.16 1.01 3.65
N GLY A 53 5.34 2.02 4.50
CA GLY A 53 6.44 2.98 4.37
C GLY A 53 7.82 2.32 4.44
N TRP A 54 8.03 1.38 5.36
CA TRP A 54 9.29 0.64 5.46
C TRP A 54 9.59 -0.18 4.20
N VAL A 55 8.62 -0.95 3.71
CA VAL A 55 8.82 -1.78 2.52
C VAL A 55 9.22 -0.93 1.31
N LEU A 56 8.55 0.20 1.12
CA LEU A 56 8.78 1.09 -0.02
C LEU A 56 10.08 1.90 0.11
N ALA A 57 10.41 2.38 1.30
CA ALA A 57 11.56 3.26 1.50
C ALA A 57 12.87 2.51 1.76
N CYS A 58 12.83 1.36 2.43
CA CYS A 58 14.02 0.63 2.87
C CYS A 58 14.32 -0.62 2.04
N SER A 59 13.28 -1.35 1.65
CA SER A 59 13.40 -2.67 1.03
C SER A 59 13.35 -2.62 -0.50
N GLN A 60 12.72 -1.62 -1.12
CA GLN A 60 12.67 -1.50 -2.58
C GLN A 60 14.01 -0.98 -3.16
N LEU A 61 14.38 -1.49 -4.33
CA LEU A 61 15.47 -0.94 -5.16
C LEU A 61 14.90 -0.26 -6.41
N GLU A 62 15.57 0.78 -6.89
CA GLU A 62 15.16 1.53 -8.08
C GLU A 62 15.22 0.68 -9.35
N GLU A 63 16.19 -0.23 -9.45
CA GLU A 63 16.31 -1.18 -10.57
C GLU A 63 15.34 -2.37 -10.45
N GLY A 64 14.44 -2.35 -9.46
CA GLY A 64 13.45 -3.37 -9.20
C GLY A 64 13.88 -4.44 -8.19
N GLY A 65 12.87 -5.17 -7.71
CA GLY A 65 13.01 -6.18 -6.65
C GLY A 65 13.14 -5.56 -5.25
N PHE A 66 13.11 -6.43 -4.25
CA PHE A 66 13.25 -6.06 -2.85
C PHE A 66 14.40 -6.81 -2.16
N ARG A 67 14.91 -6.20 -1.09
CA ARG A 67 15.97 -6.70 -0.20
C ARG A 67 15.47 -6.74 1.25
N ASP A 68 16.21 -7.47 2.10
CA ASP A 68 16.04 -7.45 3.56
C ASP A 68 16.01 -6.02 4.11
N LYS A 69 17.13 -5.32 3.96
CA LYS A 69 17.36 -3.98 4.51
C LYS A 69 18.43 -3.22 3.72
N PRO A 70 18.60 -1.90 3.94
CA PRO A 70 19.64 -1.12 3.29
C PRO A 70 21.03 -1.76 3.39
N GLY A 71 21.77 -1.71 2.28
CA GLY A 71 23.10 -2.32 2.16
C GLY A 71 23.11 -3.84 1.89
N LYS A 72 21.95 -4.50 1.79
CA LYS A 72 21.83 -5.89 1.32
C LYS A 72 21.44 -5.98 -0.15
N ALA A 73 21.84 -7.06 -0.80
CA ALA A 73 21.46 -7.36 -2.18
C ALA A 73 19.97 -7.75 -2.26
N ARG A 74 19.36 -7.52 -3.43
CA ARG A 74 18.02 -8.05 -3.72
C ARG A 74 18.05 -9.54 -4.00
N ASP A 75 16.94 -10.20 -3.71
CA ASP A 75 16.69 -11.58 -4.13
C ASP A 75 15.18 -11.84 -4.31
N LEU A 76 14.84 -13.01 -4.85
CA LEU A 76 13.45 -13.39 -5.10
C LEU A 76 12.67 -13.68 -3.82
N TYR A 77 13.36 -14.12 -2.76
CA TYR A 77 12.74 -14.43 -1.48
C TYR A 77 12.20 -13.14 -0.84
N HIS A 78 13.04 -12.12 -0.67
CA HIS A 78 12.65 -10.83 -0.13
C HIS A 78 11.69 -10.10 -1.05
N THR A 79 11.82 -10.24 -2.37
CA THR A 79 10.83 -9.71 -3.32
C THR A 79 9.44 -10.30 -3.07
N CYS A 80 9.33 -11.62 -2.94
CA CYS A 80 8.07 -12.29 -2.66
C CYS A 80 7.47 -11.81 -1.33
N TYR A 81 8.24 -11.91 -0.23
CA TYR A 81 7.71 -11.59 1.10
C TYR A 81 7.49 -10.09 1.34
N ALA A 82 8.24 -9.20 0.70
CA ALA A 82 7.98 -7.77 0.76
C ALA A 82 6.65 -7.42 0.10
N LEU A 83 6.36 -8.00 -1.07
CA LEU A 83 5.08 -7.80 -1.77
C LEU A 83 3.91 -8.43 -1.00
N SER A 84 4.09 -9.64 -0.45
CA SER A 84 3.08 -10.28 0.40
C SER A 84 2.78 -9.44 1.66
N GLY A 85 3.82 -8.94 2.32
CA GLY A 85 3.68 -8.08 3.50
C GLY A 85 3.04 -6.72 3.16
N LEU A 86 3.39 -6.15 2.00
CA LEU A 86 2.78 -4.92 1.50
C LEU A 86 1.29 -5.11 1.22
N SER A 87 0.90 -6.20 0.56
CA SER A 87 -0.50 -6.59 0.35
C SER A 87 -1.23 -6.74 1.69
N ALA A 88 -0.67 -7.48 2.65
CA ALA A 88 -1.27 -7.66 3.97
C ALA A 88 -1.47 -6.33 4.72
N ALA A 89 -0.50 -5.41 4.62
CA ALA A 89 -0.60 -4.09 5.24
C ALA A 89 -1.61 -3.17 4.53
N GLN A 90 -1.81 -3.31 3.20
CA GLN A 90 -2.84 -2.60 2.45
C GLN A 90 -4.25 -3.12 2.77
N HIS A 91 -4.39 -4.41 3.09
CA HIS A 91 -5.65 -5.06 3.43
C HIS A 91 -5.85 -5.27 4.94
N PHE A 92 -5.16 -4.50 5.78
CA PHE A 92 -5.23 -4.66 7.23
C PHE A 92 -6.67 -4.46 7.74
N ARG A 93 -7.20 -5.47 8.43
CA ARG A 93 -8.59 -5.52 8.90
C ARG A 93 -8.75 -4.84 10.25
N THR A 94 -9.73 -3.95 10.33
CA THR A 94 -10.26 -3.38 11.58
C THR A 94 -11.64 -3.98 11.86
N SER A 95 -11.73 -5.23 12.36
CA SER A 95 -12.97 -5.96 12.73
C SER A 95 -14.11 -6.09 11.69
N ASP A 96 -14.04 -5.36 10.58
CA ASP A 96 -15.04 -5.27 9.52
C ASP A 96 -14.41 -5.75 8.21
N ASP A 97 -14.93 -6.86 7.70
CA ASP A 97 -14.49 -7.51 6.47
C ASP A 97 -14.76 -6.65 5.23
N SER A 98 -15.63 -5.64 5.36
CA SER A 98 -15.96 -4.70 4.28
C SER A 98 -15.03 -3.48 4.21
N ALA A 99 -14.11 -3.35 5.17
CA ALA A 99 -13.15 -2.25 5.19
C ALA A 99 -12.35 -2.22 3.86
N PRO A 100 -12.28 -1.06 3.19
CA PRO A 100 -11.56 -0.94 1.94
C PRO A 100 -10.06 -1.11 2.19
N ALA A 101 -9.37 -1.64 1.19
CA ALA A 101 -7.92 -1.67 1.21
C ALA A 101 -7.36 -0.24 1.10
N ILE A 102 -6.33 0.07 1.88
CA ILE A 102 -5.74 1.41 1.91
C ILE A 102 -4.30 1.32 1.42
N SER A 103 -4.05 1.93 0.26
CA SER A 103 -2.70 2.16 -0.24
C SER A 103 -2.22 3.54 0.16
N TYR A 104 -1.08 3.60 0.85
CA TYR A 104 -0.40 4.85 1.14
C TYR A 104 0.69 5.13 0.08
N PHE A 105 1.23 6.35 0.13
CA PHE A 105 2.41 6.75 -0.64
C PHE A 105 2.27 6.65 -2.17
N GLY A 106 1.04 6.69 -2.69
CA GLY A 106 0.76 6.67 -4.13
C GLY A 106 1.06 5.35 -4.82
N THR A 107 1.16 4.25 -4.07
CA THR A 107 1.44 2.93 -4.64
C THR A 107 0.18 2.26 -5.20
N PRO A 108 0.30 1.40 -6.23
CA PRO A 108 -0.84 0.61 -6.67
C PRO A 108 -1.30 -0.33 -5.56
N LEU A 109 -2.61 -0.61 -5.55
CA LEU A 109 -3.16 -1.61 -4.65
C LEU A 109 -2.75 -3.01 -5.15
N LEU A 110 -2.11 -3.79 -4.30
CA LEU A 110 -1.78 -5.18 -4.59
C LEU A 110 -3.01 -6.06 -4.43
N GLU A 111 -3.05 -7.18 -5.15
CA GLU A 111 -4.08 -8.19 -4.91
C GLU A 111 -3.95 -8.76 -3.49
N ARG A 112 -5.08 -9.14 -2.91
CA ARG A 112 -5.13 -9.61 -1.53
C ARG A 112 -4.50 -11.01 -1.40
N THR A 113 -3.52 -11.09 -0.50
CA THR A 113 -2.84 -12.33 -0.14
C THR A 113 -3.52 -12.97 1.07
N ASP A 114 -3.87 -14.26 0.96
CA ASP A 114 -4.30 -15.09 2.08
C ASP A 114 -3.14 -15.15 3.09
N VAL A 115 -3.34 -14.55 4.26
CA VAL A 115 -2.30 -14.39 5.29
C VAL A 115 -1.79 -15.70 5.86
N MET A 116 -2.56 -16.79 5.74
CA MET A 116 -2.15 -18.10 6.25
C MET A 116 -1.36 -18.89 5.22
N LEU A 117 -1.76 -18.80 3.95
CA LEU A 117 -1.20 -19.61 2.86
C LEU A 117 -0.16 -18.86 2.01
N ASN A 118 -0.07 -17.54 2.15
CA ASN A 118 0.77 -16.66 1.34
C ASN A 118 0.58 -16.86 -0.18
N ILE A 119 -0.68 -17.02 -0.59
CA ILE A 119 -1.13 -17.06 -1.99
C ILE A 119 -2.30 -16.09 -2.15
N LEU A 120 -2.66 -15.75 -3.38
CA LEU A 120 -3.83 -14.90 -3.61
C LEU A 120 -5.11 -15.55 -3.05
N GLU A 121 -5.94 -14.78 -2.35
CA GLU A 121 -7.20 -15.28 -1.79
C GLU A 121 -8.08 -15.93 -2.86
N SER A 122 -8.14 -15.32 -4.05
CA SER A 122 -8.88 -15.86 -5.21
C SER A 122 -8.42 -17.27 -5.62
N LYS A 123 -7.13 -17.57 -5.47
CA LYS A 123 -6.56 -18.90 -5.77
C LYS A 123 -6.85 -19.88 -4.65
N ALA A 124 -6.78 -19.44 -3.40
CA ALA A 124 -7.15 -20.24 -2.23
C ALA A 124 -8.63 -20.65 -2.29
N GLU A 125 -9.52 -19.70 -2.59
CA GLU A 125 -10.96 -19.93 -2.77
C GLU A 125 -11.25 -20.89 -3.92
N PHE A 126 -10.60 -20.69 -5.07
CA PHE A 126 -10.72 -21.60 -6.20
C PHE A 126 -10.35 -23.04 -5.81
N ALA A 127 -9.20 -23.22 -5.14
CA ALA A 127 -8.74 -24.53 -4.71
C ALA A 127 -9.72 -25.19 -3.72
N ARG A 128 -10.20 -24.44 -2.71
CA ARG A 128 -11.19 -24.90 -1.73
C ARG A 128 -12.48 -25.34 -2.43
N ALA A 129 -13.00 -24.53 -3.35
CA ALA A 129 -14.20 -24.83 -4.11
C ALA A 129 -14.03 -26.04 -5.04
N TRP A 130 -12.84 -26.21 -5.63
CA TRP A 130 -12.54 -27.38 -6.45
C TRP A 130 -12.54 -28.66 -5.62
N VAL A 131 -11.85 -28.67 -4.47
CA VAL A 131 -11.79 -29.84 -3.59
C VAL A 131 -13.18 -30.20 -3.06
N ALA A 132 -13.99 -29.21 -2.65
CA ALA A 132 -15.34 -29.44 -2.16
C ALA A 132 -16.27 -30.10 -3.20
N ARG A 133 -16.03 -29.87 -4.50
CA ARG A 133 -16.81 -30.47 -5.60
C ARG A 133 -16.26 -31.81 -6.09
N ASN A 134 -15.05 -32.18 -5.69
CA ASN A 134 -14.37 -33.40 -6.13
C ASN A 134 -13.86 -34.18 -4.90
N PRO A 135 -14.78 -34.73 -4.07
CA PRO A 135 -14.38 -35.55 -2.93
C PRO A 135 -13.68 -36.83 -3.42
N MET A 136 -12.67 -37.27 -2.67
CA MET A 136 -11.86 -38.47 -2.93
C MET A 136 -12.66 -39.76 -2.70
#